data_AF-A0A7Y5HDU6-F1
#
_entry.id   AF-A0A7Y5HDU6-F1
#
_cell.length_a   1.000
_cell.length_b   1.000
_cell.length_c   1.000
_cell.angle_alpha   90.00
_cell.angle_beta   90.00
_cell.angle_gamma   90.00
#
_symmetry.space_group_name_H-M   'P 1'
#
loop_
_entity.id
_entity.type
_entity.pdbx_description
1 polymer ?
#
loop_
_entity_poly.entity_id
_entity_poly.type
_entity_poly.pdbx_seq_one_letter_code
_entity_poly.pdbx_strand_id
1 'polypeptide(L)'
;IRLTGTVNGKPREFTYEATFPKASGTHEAVPRLWAISKIGHLMDAIRLNGEKEELKKEIVALAKEFGVMTKYTSWLVLEDNARVFNDPAMDRRDGARRALREAAERVRQQNGDAPPPAAEWGARGEKAVEESREVQDAKEGKAQASEPAPGFVLDDAIAAGRHKDQGLRRKDAVQVVGGKTFYGASDGWYDEKWDGKQETLKVEYLSEEYFKLLAKSPELGKYLALGDHVVVVVDGKAYEITPAPK
;
A
#
# COMPACT_ATOMS: atom_id res chain seq x y z
N ILE A 1 2.90 -3.31 34.61
CA ILE A 1 2.90 -4.75 34.25
C ILE A 1 3.69 -5.49 35.32
N ARG A 2 3.13 -6.57 35.89
CA ARG A 2 3.76 -7.35 36.93
C ARG A 2 4.02 -8.76 36.40
N LEU A 3 5.29 -9.16 36.37
CA LEU A 3 5.73 -10.49 35.93
C LEU A 3 6.22 -11.26 37.16
N THR A 4 5.56 -12.35 37.48
CA THR A 4 5.98 -13.25 38.56
C THR A 4 6.45 -14.58 37.98
N GLY A 5 7.47 -15.17 38.58
CA GLY A 5 7.98 -16.47 38.17
C GLY A 5 9.01 -17.02 39.15
N THR A 6 9.46 -18.23 38.92
CA THR A 6 10.44 -18.90 39.76
C THR A 6 11.77 -19.03 39.03
N VAL A 7 12.85 -18.50 39.61
CA VAL A 7 14.21 -18.66 39.08
C VAL A 7 15.00 -19.46 40.11
N ASN A 8 15.45 -20.66 39.72
CA ASN A 8 16.13 -21.62 40.61
C ASN A 8 15.32 -21.91 41.89
N GLY A 9 14.01 -22.13 41.76
CA GLY A 9 13.12 -22.48 42.88
C GLY A 9 12.78 -21.33 43.83
N LYS A 10 13.33 -20.12 43.62
CA LYS A 10 12.98 -18.93 44.39
C LYS A 10 12.01 -18.05 43.61
N PRO A 11 10.89 -17.61 44.22
CA PRO A 11 9.98 -16.69 43.57
C PRO A 11 10.69 -15.35 43.32
N ARG A 12 10.53 -14.82 42.11
CA ARG A 12 10.95 -13.50 41.71
C ARG A 12 9.78 -12.76 41.08
N GLU A 13 9.72 -11.47 41.36
CA GLU A 13 8.74 -10.56 40.84
C GLU A 13 9.47 -9.40 40.18
N PHE A 14 9.09 -9.11 38.93
CA PHE A 14 9.57 -7.96 38.17
C PHE A 14 8.36 -7.08 37.88
N THR A 15 8.44 -5.82 38.31
CA THR A 15 7.43 -4.81 37.95
C THR A 15 8.02 -3.91 36.88
N TYR A 16 7.32 -3.82 35.76
CA TYR A 16 7.63 -2.94 34.65
C TYR A 16 6.56 -1.87 34.57
N GLU A 17 6.97 -0.61 34.56
CA GLU A 17 6.08 0.49 34.21
C GLU A 17 6.06 0.64 32.70
N ALA A 18 4.88 0.54 32.11
CA ALA A 18 4.68 0.69 30.67
C ALA A 18 3.57 1.70 30.44
N THR A 19 3.84 2.68 29.57
CA THR A 19 2.85 3.65 29.13
C THR A 19 2.28 3.19 27.80
N PHE A 20 0.96 3.05 27.74
CA PHE A 20 0.24 2.71 26.52
C PHE A 20 -0.48 3.97 26.01
N PRO A 21 0.17 4.79 25.17
CA PRO A 21 -0.49 5.95 24.61
C PRO A 21 -1.66 5.51 23.72
N LYS A 22 -2.72 6.33 23.66
CA LYS A 22 -3.90 6.05 22.81
C LYS A 22 -3.55 5.91 21.32
N ALA A 23 -2.49 6.57 20.88
CA ALA A 23 -1.92 6.46 19.55
C ALA A 23 -0.39 6.65 19.64
N SER A 24 0.36 5.92 18.82
CA SER A 24 1.79 6.12 18.65
C SER A 24 2.17 5.92 17.18
N GLY A 25 2.81 6.93 16.58
CA GLY A 25 3.30 6.86 15.19
C GLY A 25 4.64 6.14 15.05
N THR A 26 5.30 5.74 16.15
CA THR A 26 6.64 5.13 16.08
C THR A 26 6.64 3.71 15.52
N HIS A 27 5.51 3.00 15.59
CA HIS A 27 5.41 1.60 15.22
C HIS A 27 4.19 1.32 14.34
N GLU A 28 4.12 1.97 13.18
CA GLU A 28 3.01 1.86 12.23
C GLU A 28 2.75 0.41 11.74
N ALA A 29 3.78 -0.44 11.71
CA ALA A 29 3.66 -1.83 11.28
C ALA A 29 3.06 -2.76 12.35
N VAL A 30 3.21 -2.44 13.64
CA VAL A 30 2.82 -3.34 14.74
C VAL A 30 1.31 -3.61 14.76
N PRO A 31 0.42 -2.60 14.66
CA PRO A 31 -1.02 -2.84 14.60
C PRO A 31 -1.42 -3.78 13.45
N ARG A 32 -0.82 -3.60 12.27
CA ARG A 32 -1.12 -4.43 11.11
C ARG A 32 -0.63 -5.87 11.28
N LEU A 33 0.56 -6.08 11.83
CA LEU A 33 1.08 -7.41 12.13
C LEU A 33 0.22 -8.14 13.16
N TRP A 34 -0.22 -7.43 14.20
CA TRP A 34 -1.18 -7.96 15.17
C TRP A 34 -2.51 -8.35 14.49
N ALA A 35 -3.06 -7.48 13.63
CA ALA A 35 -4.33 -7.73 12.95
C ALA A 35 -4.26 -8.98 12.05
N ILE A 36 -3.20 -9.13 11.26
CA ILE A 36 -2.97 -10.32 10.42
C ILE A 36 -2.91 -11.58 11.29
N SER A 37 -2.15 -11.54 12.38
CA SER A 37 -2.00 -12.68 13.30
C SER A 37 -3.33 -13.04 13.96
N LYS A 38 -4.10 -12.04 14.40
CA LYS A 38 -5.41 -12.21 15.01
C LYS A 38 -6.42 -12.78 14.03
N ILE A 39 -6.44 -12.29 12.78
CA ILE A 39 -7.27 -12.85 11.70
C ILE A 39 -6.92 -14.32 11.47
N GLY A 40 -5.63 -14.67 11.41
CA GLY A 40 -5.15 -16.07 11.33
C GLY A 40 -5.73 -16.95 12.45
N HIS A 41 -5.59 -16.51 13.69
CA HIS A 41 -6.13 -17.22 14.86
C HIS A 41 -7.66 -17.40 14.80
N LEU A 42 -8.40 -16.38 14.35
CA LEU A 42 -9.86 -16.47 14.20
C LEU A 42 -10.26 -17.44 13.09
N MET A 43 -9.52 -17.47 11.98
CA MET A 43 -9.75 -18.43 10.89
C MET A 43 -9.48 -19.87 11.34
N ASP A 44 -8.45 -20.11 12.13
CA ASP A 44 -8.17 -21.44 12.69
C ASP A 44 -9.27 -21.87 13.68
N ALA A 45 -9.78 -20.96 14.50
CA ALA A 45 -10.92 -21.23 15.36
C ALA A 45 -12.18 -21.62 14.55
N ILE A 46 -12.41 -21.00 13.39
CA ILE A 46 -13.48 -21.36 12.46
C ILE A 46 -13.24 -22.74 11.84
N ARG A 47 -12.00 -23.07 11.44
CA ARG A 47 -11.66 -24.39 10.88
C ARG A 47 -11.92 -25.51 11.89
N LEU A 48 -11.62 -25.29 13.16
CA LEU A 48 -11.76 -26.29 14.23
C LEU A 48 -13.19 -26.42 14.76
N ASN A 49 -13.93 -25.31 14.87
CA ASN A 49 -15.21 -25.28 15.58
C ASN A 49 -16.41 -24.92 14.70
N GLY A 50 -16.20 -24.74 13.40
CA GLY A 50 -17.21 -24.27 12.46
C GLY A 50 -17.40 -22.75 12.46
N GLU A 51 -18.17 -22.29 11.50
CA GLU A 51 -18.42 -20.87 11.28
C GLU A 51 -19.38 -20.28 12.33
N LYS A 52 -18.98 -19.17 12.95
CA LYS A 52 -19.82 -18.36 13.85
C LYS A 52 -19.87 -16.93 13.36
N GLU A 53 -21.05 -16.31 13.45
CA GLU A 53 -21.27 -14.94 12.98
C GLU A 53 -20.39 -13.90 13.70
N GLU A 54 -20.13 -14.10 14.99
CA GLU A 54 -19.23 -13.22 15.76
C GLU A 54 -17.79 -13.25 15.21
N LEU A 55 -17.26 -14.45 14.92
CA LEU A 55 -15.91 -14.61 14.37
C LEU A 55 -15.82 -14.02 12.96
N LYS A 56 -16.83 -14.22 12.12
CA LYS A 56 -16.89 -13.59 10.79
C LYS A 56 -16.90 -12.07 10.90
N LYS A 57 -17.74 -11.51 11.77
CA LYS A 57 -17.83 -10.05 11.97
C LYS A 57 -16.51 -9.48 12.46
N GLU A 58 -15.83 -10.14 13.40
CA GLU A 58 -14.52 -9.72 13.89
C GLU A 58 -13.45 -9.77 12.79
N ILE A 59 -13.43 -10.84 11.98
CA ILE A 59 -12.53 -10.94 10.82
C ILE A 59 -12.79 -9.81 9.82
N VAL A 60 -14.06 -9.56 9.47
CA VAL A 60 -14.43 -8.49 8.52
C VAL A 60 -14.06 -7.10 9.06
N ALA A 61 -14.25 -6.85 10.36
CA ALA A 61 -13.88 -5.58 10.98
C ALA A 61 -12.37 -5.34 10.90
N LEU A 62 -11.56 -6.31 11.34
CA LEU A 62 -10.09 -6.23 11.28
C LEU A 62 -9.57 -6.14 9.85
N ALA A 63 -10.16 -6.90 8.94
CA ALA A 63 -9.78 -6.91 7.54
C ALA A 63 -10.04 -5.54 6.87
N LYS A 64 -11.17 -4.91 7.18
CA LYS A 64 -11.49 -3.55 6.71
C LYS A 64 -10.57 -2.50 7.33
N GLU A 65 -10.37 -2.54 8.63
CA GLU A 65 -9.56 -1.55 9.34
C GLU A 65 -8.09 -1.57 8.88
N PHE A 66 -7.52 -2.76 8.70
CA PHE A 66 -6.09 -2.94 8.40
C PHE A 66 -5.79 -3.28 6.92
N GLY A 67 -6.79 -3.23 6.05
CA GLY A 67 -6.64 -3.51 4.62
C GLY A 67 -6.10 -4.92 4.34
N VAL A 68 -6.60 -5.91 5.08
CA VAL A 68 -6.19 -7.32 4.93
C VAL A 68 -7.26 -8.05 4.11
N MET A 69 -6.83 -8.73 3.05
CA MET A 69 -7.75 -9.51 2.21
C MET A 69 -8.04 -10.86 2.84
N THR A 70 -9.33 -11.21 2.96
CA THR A 70 -9.79 -12.49 3.51
C THR A 70 -10.96 -13.03 2.69
N LYS A 71 -11.27 -14.33 2.81
CA LYS A 71 -12.45 -14.94 2.17
C LYS A 71 -13.80 -14.37 2.64
N TYR A 72 -13.81 -13.59 3.72
CA TYR A 72 -15.00 -12.92 4.26
C TYR A 72 -15.10 -11.46 3.82
N THR A 73 -14.08 -10.95 3.14
CA THR A 73 -14.08 -9.59 2.57
C THR A 73 -13.98 -9.68 1.06
N SER A 74 -15.09 -9.44 0.36
CA SER A 74 -15.07 -9.31 -1.08
C SER A 74 -14.53 -7.93 -1.48
N TRP A 75 -13.55 -7.94 -2.37
CA TRP A 75 -13.04 -6.76 -3.05
C TRP A 75 -13.45 -6.87 -4.52
N LEU A 76 -14.18 -5.89 -5.03
CA LEU A 76 -14.52 -5.87 -6.45
C LEU A 76 -13.33 -5.28 -7.19
N VAL A 77 -12.38 -6.14 -7.61
CA VAL A 77 -11.35 -5.75 -8.55
C VAL A 77 -11.99 -5.70 -9.93
N LEU A 78 -12.03 -4.52 -10.54
CA LEU A 78 -12.46 -4.38 -11.92
C LEU A 78 -11.25 -4.48 -12.83
N GLU A 79 -11.26 -5.45 -13.72
CA GLU A 79 -10.18 -5.65 -14.69
C GLU A 79 -10.13 -4.56 -15.79
N ASP A 80 -11.05 -3.59 -15.79
CA ASP A 80 -11.08 -2.50 -16.79
C ASP A 80 -10.49 -1.16 -16.33
N ASN A 81 -9.97 -1.07 -15.10
CA ASN A 81 -9.28 0.13 -14.57
C ASN A 81 -7.76 -0.07 -14.41
N ALA A 82 -7.18 -1.05 -15.10
CA ALA A 82 -5.72 -1.18 -15.25
C ALA A 82 -5.07 0.01 -16.03
N ARG A 83 -5.83 1.09 -16.29
CA ARG A 83 -5.25 2.43 -16.34
C ARG A 83 -4.92 2.88 -14.92
N VAL A 84 -3.82 2.31 -14.42
CA VAL A 84 -2.81 2.98 -13.60
C VAL A 84 -3.43 4.10 -12.74
N PHE A 85 -3.85 3.76 -11.52
CA PHE A 85 -3.96 4.76 -10.46
C PHE A 85 -2.68 5.59 -10.52
N ASN A 86 -2.83 6.88 -10.81
CA ASN A 86 -1.75 7.75 -11.19
C ASN A 86 -0.88 7.98 -9.95
N ASP A 87 0.00 7.02 -9.62
CA ASP A 87 1.03 7.22 -8.62
C ASP A 87 1.89 8.38 -9.14
N PRO A 88 1.88 9.57 -8.50
CA PRO A 88 2.63 10.72 -8.97
C PRO A 88 4.14 10.45 -8.98
N ALA A 89 4.64 9.45 -8.24
CA ALA A 89 6.01 8.98 -8.32
C ALA A 89 6.26 8.12 -9.57
N MET A 90 5.26 7.36 -10.03
CA MET A 90 5.33 6.57 -11.27
C MET A 90 5.21 7.46 -12.51
N ASP A 91 4.30 8.44 -12.50
CA ASP A 91 4.15 9.39 -13.62
C ASP A 91 5.37 10.33 -13.74
N ARG A 92 6.01 10.71 -12.61
CA ARG A 92 7.32 11.39 -12.62
C ARG A 92 8.43 10.52 -13.21
N ARG A 93 8.48 9.22 -12.88
CA ARG A 93 9.46 8.28 -13.45
C ARG A 93 9.23 8.08 -14.95
N ASP A 94 7.98 8.01 -15.39
CA ASP A 94 7.62 7.86 -16.80
C ASP A 94 7.84 9.16 -17.59
N GLY A 95 7.58 10.32 -16.98
CA GLY A 95 7.98 11.63 -17.51
C GLY A 95 9.49 11.74 -17.71
N ALA A 96 10.28 11.38 -16.70
CA ALA A 96 11.74 11.37 -16.80
C ALA A 96 12.26 10.37 -17.86
N ARG A 97 11.65 9.18 -17.96
CA ARG A 97 11.98 8.18 -18.99
C ARG A 97 11.62 8.65 -20.40
N ARG A 98 10.48 9.31 -20.58
CA ARG A 98 10.08 9.92 -21.87
C ARG A 98 11.06 11.02 -22.27
N ALA A 99 11.39 11.93 -21.36
CA ALA A 99 12.36 12.99 -21.61
C ALA A 99 13.76 12.43 -21.99
N LEU A 100 14.19 11.36 -21.32
CA LEU A 100 15.47 10.70 -21.63
C LEU A 100 15.45 10.01 -23.01
N ARG A 101 14.33 9.37 -23.38
CA ARG A 101 14.15 8.76 -24.71
C ARG A 101 14.13 9.82 -25.81
N GLU A 102 13.38 10.91 -25.63
CA GLU A 102 13.35 12.01 -26.60
C GLU A 102 14.72 12.67 -26.74
N ALA A 103 15.45 12.86 -25.64
CA ALA A 103 16.82 13.35 -25.69
C ALA A 103 17.74 12.41 -26.45
N ALA A 104 17.64 11.10 -26.20
CA ALA A 104 18.39 10.08 -26.93
C ALA A 104 18.03 10.03 -28.42
N GLU A 105 16.75 10.18 -28.78
CA GLU A 105 16.29 10.26 -30.17
C GLU A 105 16.77 11.52 -30.88
N ARG A 106 16.80 12.69 -30.21
CA ARG A 106 17.37 13.91 -30.77
C ARG A 106 18.87 13.76 -31.04
N VAL A 107 19.61 13.15 -30.12
CA VAL A 107 21.03 12.85 -30.30
C VAL A 107 21.23 11.89 -31.48
N ARG A 108 20.38 10.87 -31.62
CA ARG A 108 20.41 9.92 -32.74
C ARG A 108 20.06 10.57 -34.08
N GLN A 109 19.11 11.52 -34.10
CA GLN A 109 18.76 12.27 -35.31
C GLN A 109 19.87 13.23 -35.74
N GLN A 110 20.61 13.81 -34.80
CA GLN A 110 21.72 14.72 -35.08
C GLN A 110 23.00 13.98 -35.49
N ASN A 111 23.31 12.84 -34.88
CA ASN A 111 24.59 12.14 -35.03
C ASN A 111 24.51 10.81 -35.81
N GLY A 112 23.31 10.40 -36.23
CA GLY A 112 23.07 9.09 -36.86
C GLY A 112 23.19 7.92 -35.87
N ASP A 113 23.15 6.68 -36.37
CA ASP A 113 23.32 5.43 -35.58
C ASP A 113 24.75 5.20 -35.08
N ALA A 114 25.60 6.24 -35.06
CA ALA A 114 26.95 6.14 -34.55
C ALA A 114 26.90 5.95 -33.02
N PRO A 115 27.46 4.86 -32.47
CA PRO A 115 27.58 4.72 -31.03
C PRO A 115 28.45 5.88 -30.48
N PRO A 116 28.16 6.40 -29.28
CA PRO A 116 28.98 7.43 -28.66
C PRO A 116 30.44 6.94 -28.56
N PRO A 117 31.44 7.84 -28.69
CA PRO A 117 32.84 7.44 -28.74
C PRO A 117 33.21 6.60 -27.52
N ALA A 118 33.83 5.45 -27.78
CA ALA A 118 34.09 4.37 -26.82
C ALA A 118 34.95 4.76 -25.60
N ALA A 119 35.45 6.00 -25.55
CA ALA A 119 36.32 6.50 -24.48
C ALA A 119 35.61 6.62 -23.11
N GLU A 120 34.27 6.63 -23.05
CA GLU A 120 33.53 6.79 -21.78
C GLU A 120 32.89 5.49 -21.24
N TRP A 121 33.01 4.35 -21.93
CA TRP A 121 32.21 3.14 -21.64
C TRP A 121 32.93 1.96 -20.97
N GLY A 122 34.18 2.14 -20.52
CA GLY A 122 35.10 1.05 -20.13
C GLY A 122 34.68 0.09 -19.00
N ALA A 123 33.50 0.23 -18.38
CA ALA A 123 33.06 -0.65 -17.29
C ALA A 123 31.56 -1.05 -17.32
N ARG A 124 30.77 -0.59 -18.30
CA ARG A 124 29.30 -0.82 -18.32
C ARG A 124 28.81 -1.78 -19.40
N GLY A 125 29.64 -2.04 -20.41
CA GLY A 125 29.25 -2.84 -21.58
C GLY A 125 29.02 -4.32 -21.27
N GLU A 126 29.87 -4.94 -20.44
CA GLU A 126 29.76 -6.36 -20.12
C GLU A 126 28.49 -6.67 -19.30
N LYS A 127 28.21 -5.87 -18.27
CA LYS A 127 27.00 -6.05 -17.44
C LYS A 127 25.69 -5.90 -18.22
N ALA A 128 25.63 -4.96 -19.17
CA ALA A 128 24.42 -4.76 -19.97
C ALA A 128 24.15 -5.92 -20.96
N VAL A 129 25.22 -6.55 -21.47
CA VAL A 129 25.12 -7.73 -22.34
C VAL A 129 24.73 -8.97 -21.54
N GLU A 130 25.23 -9.09 -20.31
CA GLU A 130 24.88 -10.17 -19.37
C GLU A 130 23.42 -10.07 -18.90
N GLU A 131 22.99 -8.89 -18.45
CA GLU A 131 21.59 -8.61 -18.06
C GLU A 131 20.62 -8.86 -19.22
N SER A 132 21.00 -8.52 -20.45
CA SER A 132 20.14 -8.75 -21.64
C SER A 132 19.99 -10.23 -21.98
N ARG A 133 21.03 -11.05 -21.73
CA ARG A 133 20.97 -12.51 -21.91
C ARG A 133 20.10 -13.17 -20.84
N GLU A 134 20.22 -12.76 -19.58
CA GLU A 134 19.37 -13.27 -18.50
C GLU A 134 17.88 -12.97 -18.75
N VAL A 135 17.54 -11.79 -19.25
CA VAL A 135 16.15 -11.44 -19.60
C VAL A 135 15.64 -12.25 -20.79
N GLN A 136 16.49 -12.61 -21.76
CA GLN A 136 16.11 -13.49 -22.87
C GLN A 136 15.92 -14.94 -22.43
N ASP A 137 16.81 -15.48 -21.59
CA ASP A 137 16.73 -16.87 -21.11
C ASP A 137 15.51 -17.10 -20.19
N ALA A 138 15.12 -16.08 -19.41
CA ALA A 138 13.87 -16.08 -18.63
C ALA A 138 12.62 -16.06 -19.52
N LYS A 139 12.69 -15.41 -20.70
CA LYS A 139 11.58 -15.31 -21.66
C LYS A 139 11.41 -16.58 -22.50
N GLU A 140 12.48 -17.33 -22.69
CA GLU A 140 12.50 -18.62 -23.39
C GLU A 140 12.21 -19.82 -22.48
N GLY A 141 11.95 -19.60 -21.19
CA GLY A 141 11.57 -20.65 -20.24
C GLY A 141 12.68 -21.64 -19.91
N LYS A 142 13.95 -21.27 -20.15
CA LYS A 142 15.14 -22.11 -19.89
C LYS A 142 15.77 -21.86 -18.52
N ALA A 143 15.28 -20.88 -17.76
CA ALA A 143 15.70 -20.67 -16.38
C ALA A 143 15.13 -21.77 -15.48
N GLN A 144 16.02 -22.57 -14.90
CA GLN A 144 15.71 -23.56 -13.88
C GLN A 144 15.06 -22.82 -12.70
N ALA A 145 13.82 -23.21 -12.35
CA ALA A 145 13.04 -22.56 -11.31
C ALA A 145 13.81 -22.56 -9.98
N SER A 146 14.43 -21.42 -9.67
CA SER A 146 14.79 -21.08 -8.31
C SER A 146 13.48 -20.88 -7.56
N GLU A 147 13.20 -21.76 -6.61
CA GLU A 147 12.02 -21.68 -5.74
C GLU A 147 11.86 -20.25 -5.22
N PRO A 148 10.67 -19.64 -5.35
CA PRO A 148 10.43 -18.38 -4.68
C PRO A 148 10.54 -18.62 -3.17
N ALA A 149 11.38 -17.80 -2.53
CA ALA A 149 11.38 -17.59 -1.08
C ALA A 149 9.94 -17.41 -0.58
N PRO A 150 9.61 -17.72 0.70
CA PRO A 150 8.24 -17.74 1.21
C PRO A 150 7.66 -16.32 1.26
N GLY A 151 7.20 -15.86 0.10
CA GLY A 151 6.36 -14.71 -0.12
C GLY A 151 4.97 -15.24 -0.42
N PHE A 152 4.02 -14.87 0.42
CA PHE A 152 2.62 -15.29 0.36
C PHE A 152 2.00 -15.04 -1.02
N VAL A 153 2.04 -16.06 -1.88
CA VAL A 153 1.15 -16.20 -3.03
C VAL A 153 -0.08 -16.96 -2.56
N LEU A 154 -1.24 -16.28 -2.54
CA LEU A 154 -2.53 -16.95 -2.40
C LEU A 154 -3.14 -17.00 -3.81
N ASP A 155 -2.82 -18.07 -4.53
CA ASP A 155 -3.39 -18.38 -5.83
C ASP A 155 -4.87 -18.77 -5.77
N ASP A 156 -5.58 -18.44 -6.85
CA ASP A 156 -6.72 -19.11 -7.49
C ASP A 156 -8.09 -19.29 -6.81
N ALA A 157 -8.34 -18.81 -5.59
CA ALA A 157 -9.66 -18.97 -4.97
C ALA A 157 -10.67 -17.82 -5.19
N ILE A 158 -10.31 -16.75 -5.94
CA ILE A 158 -11.12 -15.50 -5.98
C ILE A 158 -12.30 -15.57 -6.97
N ALA A 159 -12.41 -16.60 -7.81
CA ALA A 159 -13.41 -16.62 -8.89
C ALA A 159 -14.85 -17.06 -8.50
N ALA A 160 -15.14 -17.49 -7.27
CA ALA A 160 -16.45 -18.08 -6.96
C ALA A 160 -17.02 -17.66 -5.60
N GLY A 161 -17.85 -16.60 -5.58
CA GLY A 161 -18.70 -16.32 -4.42
C GLY A 161 -19.22 -14.89 -4.34
N ARG A 162 -20.24 -14.55 -5.16
CA ARG A 162 -20.93 -13.25 -5.08
C ARG A 162 -21.98 -13.25 -3.98
N HIS A 163 -21.71 -12.60 -2.84
CA HIS A 163 -22.75 -12.06 -1.96
C HIS A 163 -23.01 -10.60 -2.34
N LYS A 164 -24.29 -10.28 -2.57
CA LYS A 164 -24.77 -8.91 -2.81
C LYS A 164 -24.82 -8.18 -1.48
N ASP A 165 -23.93 -7.22 -1.27
CA ASP A 165 -24.09 -6.21 -0.22
C ASP A 165 -24.22 -4.84 -0.86
N GLN A 166 -25.35 -4.18 -0.59
CA GLN A 166 -25.73 -2.90 -1.16
C GLN A 166 -25.05 -1.76 -0.39
N GLY A 167 -24.40 -0.83 -1.10
CA GLY A 167 -24.15 0.53 -0.60
C GLY A 167 -22.70 0.93 -0.31
N LEU A 168 -21.71 0.05 -0.45
CA LEU A 168 -20.31 0.47 -0.36
C LEU A 168 -19.85 1.04 -1.70
N ARG A 169 -19.34 2.28 -1.69
CA ARG A 169 -18.59 2.88 -2.81
C ARG A 169 -17.62 1.84 -3.37
N ARG A 170 -17.52 1.74 -4.70
CA ARG A 170 -16.64 0.80 -5.42
C ARG A 170 -15.20 1.05 -4.96
N LYS A 171 -14.61 0.09 -4.24
CA LYS A 171 -13.25 0.18 -3.68
C LYS A 171 -12.32 -0.58 -4.63
N ASP A 172 -11.84 0.14 -5.64
CA ASP A 172 -11.10 -0.43 -6.77
C ASP A 172 -9.63 -0.71 -6.41
N ALA A 173 -9.11 -0.08 -5.34
CA ALA A 173 -7.77 -0.33 -4.79
C ALA A 173 -7.69 -0.11 -3.27
N VAL A 174 -6.72 -0.75 -2.62
CA VAL A 174 -6.40 -0.58 -1.19
C VAL A 174 -4.93 -0.22 -1.05
N GLN A 175 -4.63 0.82 -0.28
CA GLN A 175 -3.26 1.17 0.07
C GLN A 175 -3.13 1.42 1.57
N VAL A 176 -2.03 0.95 2.14
CA VAL A 176 -1.67 1.23 3.53
C VAL A 176 -0.53 2.24 3.52
N VAL A 177 -0.78 3.42 4.08
CA VAL A 177 0.21 4.51 4.17
C VAL A 177 0.20 5.01 5.60
N GLY A 178 1.38 5.17 6.20
CA GLY A 178 1.49 5.80 7.52
C GLY A 178 0.64 5.15 8.62
N GLY A 179 0.48 3.82 8.58
CA GLY A 179 -0.39 3.06 9.49
C GLY A 179 -1.91 3.19 9.25
N LYS A 180 -2.33 3.92 8.22
CA LYS A 180 -3.74 4.08 7.82
C LYS A 180 -4.05 3.28 6.57
N THR A 181 -5.29 2.81 6.47
CA THR A 181 -5.81 2.12 5.29
C THR A 181 -6.61 3.12 4.45
N PHE A 182 -6.26 3.23 3.18
CA PHE A 182 -6.94 4.05 2.19
C PHE A 182 -7.59 3.16 1.13
N TYR A 183 -8.75 3.61 0.68
CA TYR A 183 -9.55 2.97 -0.32
C TYR A 183 -9.66 3.88 -1.54
N GLY A 184 -9.19 3.38 -2.67
CA GLY A 184 -9.30 4.08 -3.96
C GLY A 184 -10.69 3.87 -4.55
N ALA A 185 -11.29 4.95 -5.02
CA ALA A 185 -12.46 4.95 -5.89
C ALA A 185 -12.14 5.71 -7.18
N SER A 186 -13.10 5.78 -8.10
CA SER A 186 -12.94 6.43 -9.40
C SER A 186 -12.56 7.92 -9.31
N ASP A 187 -12.88 8.57 -8.20
CA ASP A 187 -12.70 10.01 -8.02
C ASP A 187 -11.57 10.38 -7.06
N GLY A 188 -11.03 9.46 -6.26
CA GLY A 188 -9.98 9.78 -5.28
C GLY A 188 -9.71 8.68 -4.25
N TRP A 189 -8.92 9.03 -3.24
CA TRP A 189 -8.57 8.14 -2.12
C TRP A 189 -9.28 8.53 -0.85
N TYR A 190 -9.76 7.54 -0.10
CA TYR A 190 -10.55 7.75 1.11
C TYR A 190 -10.01 6.93 2.28
N ASP A 191 -9.70 7.59 3.38
CA ASP A 191 -9.33 6.94 4.65
C ASP A 191 -10.47 6.02 5.12
N GLU A 192 -10.11 4.82 5.58
CA GLU A 192 -11.01 3.85 6.19
C GLU A 192 -11.93 4.46 7.25
N LYS A 193 -11.39 5.41 8.01
CA LYS A 193 -12.11 6.08 9.11
C LYS A 193 -13.14 7.09 8.64
N TRP A 194 -13.17 7.44 7.37
CA TRP A 194 -14.16 8.37 6.84
C TRP A 194 -15.49 7.66 6.58
N ASP A 195 -16.54 8.11 7.25
CA ASP A 195 -17.88 7.53 7.19
C ASP A 195 -18.72 8.01 5.99
N GLY A 196 -18.17 8.93 5.18
CA GLY A 196 -18.86 9.53 4.03
C GLY A 196 -19.91 10.59 4.37
N LYS A 197 -20.15 10.86 5.66
CA LYS A 197 -21.19 11.77 6.16
C LYS A 197 -20.63 12.92 7.00
N GLN A 198 -19.43 12.74 7.54
CA GLN A 198 -18.74 13.76 8.31
C GLN A 198 -18.40 14.96 7.43
N GLU A 199 -18.57 16.16 7.99
CA GLU A 199 -18.17 17.42 7.34
C GLU A 199 -16.65 17.45 7.12
N THR A 200 -16.26 17.83 5.91
CA THR A 200 -14.86 17.85 5.46
C THR A 200 -14.34 19.27 5.37
N LEU A 201 -13.10 19.47 5.87
CA LEU A 201 -12.34 20.69 5.63
C LEU A 201 -11.71 20.61 4.25
N LYS A 202 -12.34 21.29 3.29
CA LYS A 202 -11.88 21.31 1.90
C LYS A 202 -10.67 22.20 1.74
N VAL A 203 -9.63 21.66 1.10
CA VAL A 203 -8.40 22.37 0.79
C VAL A 203 -8.03 22.06 -0.66
N GLU A 204 -7.80 23.10 -1.45
CA GLU A 204 -7.45 22.92 -2.85
C GLU A 204 -6.02 22.41 -3.00
N TYR A 205 -5.82 21.45 -3.89
CA TYR A 205 -4.51 20.85 -4.14
C TYR A 205 -3.49 21.91 -4.59
N LEU A 206 -2.33 21.94 -3.95
CA LEU A 206 -1.24 22.91 -4.19
C LEU A 206 -1.60 24.38 -3.94
N SER A 207 -2.67 24.68 -3.20
CA SER A 207 -2.99 26.05 -2.77
C SER A 207 -2.10 26.54 -1.62
N GLU A 208 -2.19 27.82 -1.27
CA GLU A 208 -1.48 28.35 -0.10
C GLU A 208 -1.96 27.69 1.20
N GLU A 209 -3.26 27.39 1.32
CA GLU A 209 -3.87 26.66 2.43
C GLU A 209 -3.34 25.23 2.52
N TYR A 210 -3.09 24.56 1.39
CA TYR A 210 -2.48 23.23 1.35
C TYR A 210 -1.09 23.24 1.99
N PHE A 211 -0.24 24.19 1.61
CA PHE A 211 1.10 24.30 2.19
C PHE A 211 1.05 24.72 3.67
N LYS A 212 0.13 25.61 4.05
CA LYS A 212 -0.10 25.97 5.46
C LYS A 212 -0.55 24.76 6.30
N LEU A 213 -1.37 23.88 5.73
CA LEU A 213 -1.80 22.64 6.36
C LEU A 213 -0.62 21.69 6.56
N LEU A 214 0.19 21.46 5.53
CA LEU A 214 1.39 20.61 5.62
C LEU A 214 2.44 21.15 6.60
N ALA A 215 2.60 22.46 6.69
CA ALA A 215 3.51 23.08 7.66
C ALA A 215 3.06 22.85 9.11
N LYS A 216 1.74 22.82 9.37
CA LYS A 216 1.16 22.57 10.70
C LYS A 216 1.12 21.08 11.05
N SER A 217 0.84 20.24 10.05
CA SER A 217 0.67 18.79 10.21
C SER A 217 1.50 18.04 9.15
N PRO A 218 2.84 17.93 9.34
CA PRO A 218 3.73 17.31 8.35
C PRO A 218 3.39 15.85 8.05
N GLU A 219 2.77 15.15 9.01
CA GLU A 219 2.29 13.77 8.86
C GLU A 219 1.25 13.60 7.75
N LEU A 220 0.54 14.67 7.36
CA LEU A 220 -0.40 14.62 6.26
C LEU A 220 0.29 14.42 4.92
N GLY A 221 1.54 14.86 4.77
CA GLY A 221 2.28 14.83 3.50
C GLY A 221 2.36 13.44 2.87
N LYS A 222 2.54 12.39 3.68
CA LYS A 222 2.54 10.99 3.20
C LYS A 222 1.17 10.56 2.66
N TYR A 223 0.08 11.02 3.27
CA TYR A 223 -1.28 10.68 2.83
C TYR A 223 -1.69 11.49 1.59
N LEU A 224 -1.36 12.78 1.56
CA LEU A 224 -1.69 13.65 0.42
C LEU A 224 -0.85 13.36 -0.82
N ALA A 225 0.19 12.52 -0.71
CA ALA A 225 0.94 12.02 -1.85
C ALA A 225 0.19 10.95 -2.67
N LEU A 226 -0.93 10.42 -2.14
CA LEU A 226 -1.76 9.41 -2.82
C LEU A 226 -2.42 9.93 -4.10
N GLY A 227 -2.67 11.23 -4.20
CA GLY A 227 -3.30 11.84 -5.36
C GLY A 227 -3.71 13.30 -5.14
N ASP A 228 -4.38 13.87 -6.14
CA ASP A 228 -4.95 15.21 -6.13
C ASP A 228 -6.34 15.28 -5.47
N HIS A 229 -7.02 14.13 -5.30
CA HIS A 229 -8.21 13.98 -4.45
C HIS A 229 -7.98 12.95 -3.35
N VAL A 230 -7.90 13.42 -2.10
CA VAL A 230 -7.68 12.57 -0.91
C VAL A 230 -8.54 13.06 0.25
N VAL A 231 -9.30 12.15 0.86
CA VAL A 231 -9.98 12.38 2.14
C VAL A 231 -9.27 11.62 3.24
N VAL A 232 -8.80 12.34 4.26
CA VAL A 232 -8.07 11.76 5.40
C VAL A 232 -8.61 12.25 6.74
N VAL A 233 -8.75 11.34 7.71
CA VAL A 233 -9.24 11.69 9.05
C VAL A 233 -8.08 11.71 10.04
N VAL A 234 -7.73 12.89 10.57
CA VAL A 234 -6.67 13.06 11.58
C VAL A 234 -7.25 13.76 12.79
N ASP A 235 -7.00 13.22 13.99
CA ASP A 235 -7.54 13.71 15.27
C ASP A 235 -9.06 13.94 15.26
N GLY A 236 -9.79 13.06 14.57
CA GLY A 236 -11.24 13.14 14.44
C GLY A 236 -11.75 14.21 13.48
N LYS A 237 -10.88 14.92 12.76
CA LYS A 237 -11.25 15.89 11.72
C LYS A 237 -10.99 15.29 10.34
N ALA A 238 -11.96 15.40 9.44
CA ALA A 238 -11.81 14.99 8.05
C ALA A 238 -11.29 16.16 7.20
N TYR A 239 -10.18 15.95 6.50
CA TYR A 239 -9.62 16.87 5.51
C TYR A 239 -9.86 16.29 4.12
N GLU A 240 -10.41 17.09 3.22
CA GLU A 240 -10.66 16.72 1.82
C GLU A 240 -9.80 17.60 0.94
N ILE A 241 -8.79 17.00 0.31
CA ILE A 241 -8.02 17.67 -0.72
C ILE A 241 -8.78 17.55 -2.02
N THR A 242 -9.11 18.66 -2.65
CA THR A 242 -9.81 18.67 -3.94
C THR A 242 -8.84 19.02 -5.07
N PRO A 243 -8.98 18.42 -6.26
CA PRO A 243 -8.17 18.81 -7.41
C PRO A 243 -8.33 20.30 -7.73
N ALA A 244 -7.28 20.91 -8.26
CA ALA A 244 -7.37 22.29 -8.76
C ALA A 244 -8.41 22.38 -9.89
N PRO A 245 -9.17 23.49 -9.98
CA PRO A 245 -10.09 23.71 -11.08
C PRO A 245 -9.32 23.70 -12.42
N LYS A 246 -9.88 23.00 -13.41
CA LYS A 246 -9.34 22.94 -14.78
C LYS A 246 -9.56 24.24 -15.54
#